data_AF-A0A838VPD0-F1
#
_entry.id   AF-A0A838VPD0-F1
#
_cell.length_a   1.000
_cell.length_b   1.000
_cell.length_c   1.000
_cell.angle_alpha   90.00
_cell.angle_beta   90.00
_cell.angle_gamma   90.00
#
_symmetry.space_group_name_H-M   'P 1'
#
loop_
_entity.id
_entity.type
_entity.pdbx_description
1 polymer ?
#
loop_
_entity_poly.entity_id
_entity_poly.type
_entity_poly.pdbx_seq_one_letter_code
_entity_poly.pdbx_strand_id
1 'polypeptide(L)'
;VLNHKGREALLASEDLEAVLHIQLGGWEVWYNPAMRTYHQIPDWRLQKEYLILLFRCVGLSRHHLRMLRIQPWQRPLACLVYILNDLRKIIFYQVKHWKIIKTDLIAACESELLVSSFLSPFYLFKNNIQRSFTYFLTAKLWKI
;
A
#
# COMPACT_ATOMS: atom_id res chain seq x y z
N VAL A 1 6.64 4.73 7.41
CA VAL A 1 7.35 4.48 6.12
C VAL A 1 6.51 4.97 4.97
N LEU A 2 5.20 4.78 5.06
CA LEU A 2 4.21 5.43 4.24
C LEU A 2 4.28 6.93 4.60
N ASN A 3 4.43 7.79 3.60
CA ASN A 3 4.80 9.20 3.82
C ASN A 3 3.64 10.14 3.45
N HIS A 4 3.51 11.23 4.19
CA HIS A 4 2.56 12.35 4.01
C HIS A 4 2.73 13.16 2.71
N LYS A 5 3.62 12.78 1.78
CA LYS A 5 3.88 13.50 0.51
C LYS A 5 2.72 13.41 -0.50
N GLY A 6 1.54 12.96 -0.04
CA GLY A 6 0.33 12.86 -0.86
C GLY A 6 0.50 11.89 -2.04
N ARG A 7 -0.27 12.14 -3.10
CA ARG A 7 -0.34 11.26 -4.30
C ARG A 7 1.01 11.10 -5.00
N GLU A 8 1.92 12.06 -4.87
CA GLU A 8 3.25 12.02 -5.49
C GLU A 8 4.11 10.88 -4.96
N ALA A 9 3.90 10.48 -3.70
CA ALA A 9 4.60 9.34 -3.12
C ALA A 9 4.07 7.99 -3.60
N LEU A 10 2.91 7.95 -4.26
CA LEU A 10 2.19 6.72 -4.65
C LEU A 10 2.02 5.72 -3.48
N LEU A 11 2.03 6.22 -2.24
CA LEU A 11 1.85 5.46 -1.01
C LEU A 11 0.69 6.08 -0.24
N ALA A 12 -0.12 5.23 0.38
CA ALA A 12 -1.29 5.59 1.17
C ALA A 12 -1.36 4.69 2.40
N SER A 13 -2.36 4.84 3.26
CA SER A 13 -2.57 4.00 4.46
C SER A 13 -1.65 4.36 5.64
N GLU A 14 -1.21 5.61 5.72
CA GLU A 14 -0.48 6.16 6.86
C GLU A 14 -1.31 6.13 8.15
N ASP A 15 -2.62 6.33 8.02
CA ASP A 15 -3.61 6.19 9.09
C ASP A 15 -3.64 4.76 9.63
N LEU A 16 -3.65 3.77 8.73
CA LEU A 16 -3.60 2.35 9.07
C LEU A 16 -2.23 1.96 9.66
N GLU A 17 -1.13 2.51 9.16
CA GLU A 17 0.21 2.31 9.76
C GLU A 17 0.23 2.83 11.21
N ALA A 18 -0.33 4.01 11.47
CA ALA A 18 -0.43 4.58 12.81
C ALA A 18 -1.27 3.70 13.75
N VAL A 19 -2.47 3.29 13.32
CA VAL A 19 -3.33 2.38 14.09
C VAL A 19 -2.64 1.05 14.37
N LEU A 20 -1.91 0.51 13.39
CA LEU A 20 -1.20 -0.76 13.57
C LEU A 20 -0.07 -0.63 14.60
N HIS A 21 0.65 0.49 14.64
CA HIS A 21 1.65 0.75 15.67
C HIS A 21 1.03 0.85 17.07
N ILE A 22 -0.13 1.50 17.20
CA ILE A 22 -0.89 1.57 18.46
C ILE A 22 -1.23 0.14 18.95
N GLN A 23 -1.78 -0.68 18.06
CA GLN A 23 -2.12 -2.08 18.38
C GLN A 23 -0.89 -2.92 18.75
N LEU A 24 0.21 -2.78 18.00
CA LEU A 24 1.45 -3.50 18.29
C LEU A 24 2.11 -3.04 19.60
N GLY A 25 1.79 -1.83 20.08
CA GLY A 25 2.16 -1.34 21.41
C GLY A 25 1.30 -1.91 22.55
N GLY A 26 0.35 -2.80 22.26
CA GLY A 26 -0.52 -3.42 23.26
C GLY A 26 -1.78 -2.61 23.60
N TRP A 27 -2.05 -1.53 22.87
CA TRP A 27 -3.25 -0.72 23.07
C TRP A 27 -4.43 -1.27 22.27
N GLU A 28 -5.60 -1.24 22.89
CA GLU A 28 -6.85 -1.63 22.26
C GLU A 28 -7.42 -0.49 21.41
N VAL A 29 -8.06 -0.83 20.29
CA VAL A 29 -8.74 0.13 19.41
C VAL A 29 -10.24 -0.12 19.54
N TRP A 30 -10.91 0.78 20.25
CA TRP A 30 -12.34 0.68 20.56
C TRP A 30 -13.19 1.46 19.56
N TYR A 31 -14.32 0.88 19.16
CA TYR A 31 -15.33 1.57 18.35
C TYR A 31 -16.34 2.27 19.27
N ASN A 32 -16.60 3.56 19.01
CA ASN A 32 -17.62 4.34 19.70
C ASN A 32 -18.78 4.70 18.74
N PRO A 33 -19.95 4.03 18.83
CA PRO A 33 -21.08 4.28 17.91
C PRO A 33 -21.74 5.64 18.10
N ALA A 34 -21.53 6.30 19.25
CA ALA A 34 -22.04 7.65 19.51
C ALA A 34 -21.18 8.72 18.85
N MET A 35 -19.90 8.43 18.59
CA MET A 35 -19.00 9.35 17.89
C MET A 35 -19.23 9.24 16.38
N ARG A 36 -19.90 10.24 15.82
CA ARG A 36 -20.26 10.29 14.40
C ARG A 36 -19.64 11.51 13.73
N THR A 37 -19.12 11.32 12.53
CA THR A 37 -18.61 12.39 11.68
C THR A 37 -19.24 12.27 10.30
N TYR A 38 -19.49 13.41 9.65
CA TYR A 38 -20.02 13.45 8.29
C TYR A 38 -18.85 13.64 7.32
N HIS A 39 -18.51 12.59 6.59
CA HIS A 39 -17.47 12.68 5.56
C HIS A 39 -18.08 13.12 4.24
N GLN A 40 -17.70 14.31 3.78
CA GLN A 40 -18.06 14.78 2.44
C GLN A 40 -17.05 14.25 1.43
N ILE A 41 -17.50 13.35 0.56
CA ILE A 41 -16.68 12.82 -0.52
C ILE A 41 -17.00 13.63 -1.78
N PRO A 42 -16.06 14.41 -2.31
CA PRO A 42 -16.30 15.11 -3.56
C PRO A 42 -16.42 14.12 -4.71
N ASP A 43 -17.23 14.47 -5.71
CA ASP A 43 -17.55 13.68 -6.90
C ASP A 43 -16.32 13.19 -7.67
N TRP A 44 -15.28 14.02 -7.76
CA TRP A 44 -14.03 13.66 -8.44
C TRP A 44 -13.30 12.47 -7.78
N ARG A 45 -13.54 12.18 -6.49
CA ARG A 45 -13.00 10.98 -5.81
C ARG A 45 -13.72 9.69 -6.18
N LEU A 46 -14.83 9.78 -6.90
CA LEU A 46 -15.57 8.62 -7.41
C LEU A 46 -15.29 8.37 -8.89
N GLN A 47 -14.47 9.22 -9.52
CA GLN A 47 -14.07 9.06 -10.91
C GLN A 47 -13.04 7.95 -11.06
N LYS A 48 -13.07 7.29 -12.22
CA LYS A 48 -12.25 6.12 -12.54
C LYS A 48 -10.77 6.35 -12.27
N GLU A 49 -10.24 7.47 -12.75
CA GLU A 49 -8.81 7.80 -12.68
C GLU A 49 -8.36 7.92 -11.22
N TYR A 50 -9.19 8.54 -10.39
CA TYR A 50 -8.91 8.66 -8.98
C TYR A 50 -8.96 7.30 -8.27
N LEU A 51 -9.98 6.50 -8.53
CA LEU A 51 -10.15 5.19 -7.90
C LEU A 51 -9.00 4.25 -8.25
N ILE A 52 -8.63 4.15 -9.53
CA ILE A 52 -7.50 3.33 -9.96
C ILE A 52 -6.21 3.77 -9.25
N LEU A 53 -5.95 5.08 -9.18
CA LEU A 53 -4.80 5.61 -8.46
C LEU A 53 -4.85 5.28 -6.96
N LEU A 54 -6.02 5.42 -6.33
CA LEU A 54 -6.23 5.08 -4.92
C LEU A 54 -5.89 3.61 -4.65
N PHE A 55 -6.45 2.68 -5.43
CA PHE A 55 -6.19 1.25 -5.29
C PHE A 55 -4.72 0.91 -5.54
N ARG A 56 -4.06 1.56 -6.51
CA ARG A 56 -2.61 1.45 -6.73
C ARG A 56 -1.84 1.85 -5.48
N CYS A 57 -2.11 3.02 -4.91
CA CYS A 57 -1.41 3.52 -3.73
C CYS A 57 -1.59 2.59 -2.51
N VAL A 58 -2.82 2.09 -2.31
CA VAL A 58 -3.12 1.13 -1.24
C VAL A 58 -2.36 -0.18 -1.43
N GLY A 59 -2.36 -0.72 -2.65
CA GLY A 59 -1.64 -1.97 -2.94
C GLY A 59 -0.12 -1.81 -2.80
N LEU A 60 0.47 -0.72 -3.30
CA LEU A 60 1.90 -0.43 -3.15
C LEU A 60 2.34 -0.30 -1.70
N SER A 61 1.43 0.02 -0.79
CA SER A 61 1.70 0.15 0.65
C SER A 61 1.59 -1.19 1.40
N ARG A 62 1.03 -2.23 0.77
CA ARG A 62 0.60 -3.45 1.44
C ARG A 62 1.73 -4.31 1.98
N HIS A 63 2.88 -4.37 1.31
CA HIS A 63 4.03 -5.13 1.82
C HIS A 63 4.54 -4.57 3.15
N HIS A 64 4.70 -3.24 3.24
CA HIS A 64 5.12 -2.58 4.49
C HIS A 64 4.19 -2.94 5.65
N LEU A 65 2.87 -2.77 5.45
CA LEU A 65 1.87 -3.08 6.48
C LEU A 65 1.87 -4.55 6.91
N ARG A 66 2.06 -5.49 5.96
CA ARG A 66 2.20 -6.92 6.29
C ARG A 66 3.44 -7.19 7.14
N MET A 67 4.56 -6.56 6.80
CA MET A 67 5.83 -6.78 7.50
C MET A 67 5.87 -6.18 8.91
N LEU A 68 5.03 -5.17 9.21
CA LEU A 68 4.92 -4.59 10.55
C LEU A 68 4.50 -5.62 11.61
N ARG A 69 3.66 -6.59 11.25
CA ARG A 69 3.17 -7.64 12.17
C ARG A 69 4.08 -8.86 12.27
N ILE A 70 5.13 -8.93 11.46
CA ILE A 70 6.01 -10.09 11.34
C ILE A 70 7.34 -9.79 12.02
N GLN A 71 7.80 -10.72 12.86
CA GLN A 71 9.09 -10.59 13.52
C GLN A 71 10.21 -10.48 12.50
N PRO A 72 11.26 -9.65 12.72
CA PRO A 72 12.26 -9.35 11.71
C PRO A 72 12.89 -10.57 11.04
N TRP A 73 13.17 -11.63 11.80
CA TRP A 73 13.77 -12.87 11.29
C TRP A 73 12.84 -13.70 10.40
N GLN A 74 11.51 -13.56 10.54
CA GLN A 74 10.51 -14.25 9.71
C GLN A 74 10.21 -13.51 8.40
N ARG A 75 10.57 -12.22 8.31
CA ARG A 75 10.23 -11.36 7.18
C ARG A 75 10.71 -11.88 5.82
N PRO A 76 11.93 -12.44 5.67
CA PRO A 76 12.37 -12.97 4.38
C PRO A 76 11.46 -14.09 3.86
N LEU A 77 11.13 -15.06 4.73
CA LEU A 77 10.23 -16.16 4.37
C LEU A 77 8.80 -15.67 4.14
N ALA A 78 8.28 -14.81 5.02
CA ALA A 78 6.95 -14.23 4.88
C ALA A 78 6.80 -13.43 3.57
N CYS A 79 7.84 -12.68 3.17
CA CYS A 79 7.89 -11.96 1.92
C CYS A 79 7.67 -12.90 0.72
N LEU A 80 8.41 -14.02 0.66
CA LEU A 80 8.27 -15.02 -0.40
C LEU A 80 6.86 -15.62 -0.44
N VAL A 81 6.33 -16.00 0.73
CA VAL A 81 4.97 -16.54 0.86
C VAL A 81 3.92 -15.54 0.35
N TYR A 82 4.05 -14.26 0.69
CA TYR A 82 3.11 -13.24 0.21
C TYR A 82 3.23 -13.00 -1.30
N ILE A 83 4.44 -12.96 -1.86
CA ILE A 83 4.66 -12.81 -3.31
C ILE A 83 3.99 -13.96 -4.07
N LEU A 84 4.21 -15.21 -3.65
CA LEU A 84 3.59 -16.38 -4.28
C LEU A 84 2.07 -16.34 -4.18
N ASN A 85 1.53 -15.97 -3.01
CA ASN A 85 0.08 -15.88 -2.83
C ASN A 85 -0.56 -14.74 -3.64
N ASP A 86 0.10 -13.58 -3.76
CA ASP A 86 -0.41 -12.48 -4.55
C ASP A 86 -0.33 -12.81 -6.06
N LEU A 87 0.74 -13.46 -6.52
CA LEU A 87 0.84 -13.97 -7.88
C LEU A 87 -0.30 -14.95 -8.19
N ARG A 88 -0.54 -15.91 -7.28
CA ARG A 88 -1.66 -16.86 -7.40
C ARG A 88 -2.99 -16.12 -7.55
N LYS A 89 -3.26 -15.10 -6.73
CA LYS A 89 -4.49 -14.30 -6.81
C LYS A 89 -4.62 -13.57 -8.14
N ILE A 90 -3.55 -12.97 -8.64
CA ILE A 90 -3.54 -12.30 -9.95
C ILE A 90 -3.93 -13.29 -11.05
N ILE A 91 -3.31 -14.48 -11.08
CA ILE A 91 -3.60 -15.51 -12.10
C ILE A 91 -5.07 -15.92 -12.05
N PHE A 92 -5.59 -16.29 -10.87
CA PHE A 92 -7.00 -16.69 -10.75
C PHE A 92 -7.97 -15.57 -11.12
N TYR A 93 -7.68 -14.35 -10.70
CA TYR A 93 -8.51 -13.20 -10.99
C TYR A 93 -8.54 -12.89 -12.49
N GLN A 94 -7.38 -12.91 -13.15
CA GLN A 94 -7.26 -12.69 -14.58
C GLN A 94 -8.03 -13.75 -15.37
N VAL A 95 -7.91 -15.04 -15.01
CA VAL A 95 -8.63 -16.14 -15.67
C VAL A 95 -10.14 -15.98 -15.50
N LYS A 96 -10.62 -15.62 -14.32
CA LYS A 96 -12.05 -15.47 -14.03
C LYS A 96 -12.68 -14.25 -14.73
N HIS A 97 -11.93 -13.15 -14.85
CA HIS A 97 -12.48 -11.86 -15.27
C HIS A 97 -11.92 -11.34 -16.62
N TRP A 98 -11.21 -12.17 -17.39
CA TRP A 98 -10.48 -11.74 -18.61
C TRP A 98 -11.30 -10.93 -19.62
N LYS A 99 -12.61 -11.19 -19.75
CA LYS A 99 -13.51 -10.46 -20.67
C LYS A 99 -13.99 -9.10 -20.14
N ILE A 100 -14.00 -8.91 -18.82
CA ILE A 100 -14.71 -7.81 -18.13
C ILE A 100 -13.75 -6.79 -17.52
N ILE A 101 -12.49 -7.17 -17.27
CA ILE A 101 -11.47 -6.30 -16.62
C ILE A 101 -11.31 -4.93 -17.30
N LYS A 102 -11.52 -4.83 -18.62
CA LYS A 102 -11.35 -3.57 -19.35
C LYS A 102 -12.59 -2.68 -19.34
N THR A 103 -13.77 -3.26 -19.16
CA THR A 103 -15.06 -2.56 -19.30
C THR A 103 -15.66 -2.19 -17.95
N ASP A 104 -15.39 -2.99 -16.91
CA ASP A 104 -15.94 -2.77 -15.58
C ASP A 104 -14.95 -2.03 -14.65
N LEU A 105 -15.43 -0.95 -14.03
CA LEU A 105 -14.62 -0.09 -13.16
C LEU A 105 -14.16 -0.84 -11.90
N ILE A 106 -15.06 -1.61 -11.28
CA ILE A 106 -14.76 -2.37 -10.07
C ILE A 106 -13.69 -3.42 -10.40
N ALA A 107 -13.88 -4.14 -11.50
CA ALA A 107 -12.93 -5.17 -11.93
C ALA A 107 -11.54 -4.59 -12.21
N ALA A 108 -11.47 -3.39 -12.79
CA ALA A 108 -10.22 -2.68 -13.03
C ALA A 108 -9.54 -2.24 -11.71
N CYS A 109 -10.31 -1.73 -10.74
CA CYS A 109 -9.81 -1.34 -9.42
C CYS A 109 -9.25 -2.54 -8.64
N GLU A 110 -9.97 -3.66 -8.62
CA GLU A 110 -9.52 -4.89 -7.97
C GLU A 110 -8.25 -5.44 -8.64
N SER A 111 -8.19 -5.44 -9.96
CA SER A 111 -7.00 -5.85 -10.72
C SER A 111 -5.78 -4.97 -10.35
N GLU A 112 -5.96 -3.65 -10.36
CA GLU A 112 -4.90 -2.70 -10.00
C GLU A 112 -4.41 -2.92 -8.56
N LEU A 113 -5.32 -3.16 -7.60
CA LEU A 113 -4.96 -3.48 -6.22
C LEU A 113 -4.12 -4.75 -6.12
N LEU A 114 -4.49 -5.81 -6.85
CA LEU A 114 -3.77 -7.09 -6.83
C LEU A 114 -2.36 -6.93 -7.43
N VAL A 115 -2.25 -6.29 -8.58
CA VAL A 115 -0.97 -6.05 -9.26
C VAL A 115 -0.06 -5.16 -8.41
N SER A 116 -0.57 -4.04 -7.89
CA SER A 116 0.20 -3.15 -7.03
C SER A 116 0.60 -3.80 -5.70
N SER A 117 -0.24 -4.65 -5.12
CA SER A 117 0.11 -5.44 -3.92
C SER A 117 1.28 -6.40 -4.17
N PHE A 118 1.29 -7.06 -5.33
CA PHE A 118 2.39 -7.93 -5.75
C PHE A 118 3.68 -7.14 -6.01
N LEU A 119 3.57 -5.94 -6.59
CA LEU A 119 4.73 -5.07 -6.90
C LEU A 119 5.28 -4.32 -5.68
N SER A 120 4.48 -4.18 -4.62
CA SER A 120 4.79 -3.46 -3.38
C SER A 120 6.20 -3.71 -2.80
N PRO A 121 6.68 -4.95 -2.58
CA PRO A 121 8.02 -5.16 -2.02
C PRO A 121 9.12 -4.56 -2.90
N PHE A 122 9.02 -4.73 -4.23
CA PHE A 122 10.01 -4.21 -5.18
C PHE A 122 9.98 -2.68 -5.24
N TYR A 123 8.78 -2.10 -5.25
CA TYR A 123 8.59 -0.66 -5.25
C TYR A 123 9.20 -0.01 -4.00
N LEU A 124 8.90 -0.55 -2.81
CA LEU A 124 9.43 -0.03 -1.55
C LEU A 124 10.94 -0.21 -1.44
N PHE A 125 11.48 -1.34 -1.89
CA PHE A 125 12.91 -1.58 -1.93
C PHE A 125 13.64 -0.55 -2.80
N LYS A 126 13.14 -0.32 -4.03
CA LYS A 126 13.68 0.71 -4.94
C LYS A 126 13.63 2.10 -4.31
N ASN A 127 12.50 2.48 -3.71
CA ASN A 127 12.33 3.78 -3.08
C ASN A 127 13.29 3.97 -1.89
N ASN A 128 13.47 2.94 -1.06
CA ASN A 128 14.39 3.00 0.07
C ASN A 128 15.86 3.11 -0.36
N ILE A 129 16.27 2.41 -1.42
CA ILE A 129 17.61 2.55 -1.99
C ILE A 129 17.84 3.97 -2.48
N GLN A 130 16.90 4.51 -3.27
CA GLN A 130 17.01 5.85 -3.82
C GLN A 130 17.13 6.90 -2.72
N ARG A 131 16.29 6.80 -1.67
CA ARG A 131 16.37 7.69 -0.50
C ARG A 131 17.73 7.59 0.19
N SER A 132 18.22 6.38 0.44
CA SER A 132 19.51 6.16 1.10
C SER A 132 20.66 6.77 0.30
N PHE A 133 20.62 6.64 -1.03
CA PHE A 133 21.61 7.25 -1.93
C PHE A 133 21.54 8.79 -1.90
N THR A 134 20.35 9.39 -1.92
CA THR A 134 20.19 10.84 -1.80
C THR A 134 20.71 11.39 -0.46
N TYR A 135 20.42 10.71 0.65
CA TYR A 135 20.96 11.08 1.97
C TYR A 135 22.49 10.99 1.99
N PHE A 136 23.07 9.95 1.39
CA PHE A 136 24.52 9.82 1.31
C PHE A 136 25.18 10.98 0.53
N LEU A 137 24.60 11.37 -0.62
CA LEU A 137 25.10 12.50 -1.42
C LEU A 137 24.97 13.85 -0.69
N THR A 138 23.82 14.11 -0.08
CA THR A 138 23.56 15.37 0.65
C THR A 138 24.40 15.49 1.91
N ALA A 139 24.58 14.40 2.67
CA ALA A 139 25.46 14.37 3.84
C ALA A 139 26.94 14.57 3.48
N LYS A 140 27.35 14.21 2.26
CA LYS A 140 28.71 14.44 1.76
C LYS A 140 28.92 15.90 1.32
N LEU A 141 27.88 16.56 0.80
CA LEU A 141 27.91 17.97 0.39
C LEU A 141 27.91 18.93 1.58
N TRP A 142 27.31 18.57 2.72
CA TRP A 142 27.32 19.37 3.97
C TRP A 142 28.58 19.21 4.83
N LYS A 143 29.52 18.36 4.40
CA LYS A 143 30.83 18.16 5.06
C LYS A 143 31.99 18.87 4.32
N ILE A 144 31.67 19.73 3.35
CA ILE A 144 32.58 20.63 2.62
C ILE A 144 32.13 22.06 2.94
#